data_AF-A0A7T0JPE0-F1
#
_entry.id   AF-A0A7T0JPE0-F1
#
_cell.length_a   1.000
_cell.length_b   1.000
_cell.length_c   1.000
_cell.angle_alpha   90.00
_cell.angle_beta   90.00
_cell.angle_gamma   90.00
#
_symmetry.space_group_name_H-M   'P 1'
#
loop_
_entity.id
_entity.type
_entity.pdbx_description
1 polymer ?
#
loop_
_entity_poly.entity_id
_entity_poly.type
_entity_poly.pdbx_seq_one_letter_code
_entity_poly.pdbx_strand_id
1 'polypeptide(L)'
;MLEEDDSSTINARLPDPQVYTVVSSARSNEALSENSAVSTLAKTKSQQNAAIVQASLDVSIQSKNEPLALLLKTAITGINELLKSEFGVDAIQAAASQDNTPTGTAGRILSLSTGFFEAFKRNHSDENPNDVLTKFMDTIRSGFEKGAKEAQGILKSLGVLGGDIASNIDKTLELVRQGYIDFEDAQRSSLLRTSNGSPADPQAKPVSTQIQ
;
A
#
# COMPACT_ATOMS: atom_id res chain seq x y z
N MET A 1 4.44 -15.37 78.53
CA MET A 1 5.39 -15.38 79.66
C MET A 1 6.57 -16.20 79.19
N LEU A 2 7.75 -15.55 79.09
CA LEU A 2 9.08 -16.11 78.83
C LEU A 2 9.33 -16.64 77.40
N GLU A 3 10.43 -16.39 76.71
CA GLU A 3 11.61 -15.51 76.85
C GLU A 3 12.52 -15.79 75.61
N GLU A 4 13.32 -14.80 75.22
CA GLU A 4 14.65 -14.84 74.54
C GLU A 4 14.87 -15.72 73.29
N ASP A 5 15.26 -15.18 72.12
CA ASP A 5 16.57 -14.62 71.74
C ASP A 5 17.69 -15.69 71.65
N ASP A 6 18.28 -15.90 70.46
CA ASP A 6 19.68 -15.53 70.18
C ASP A 6 20.14 -16.03 68.80
N SER A 7 21.18 -15.37 68.35
CA SER A 7 21.71 -15.16 67.02
C SER A 7 22.72 -16.22 66.54
N SER A 8 22.90 -16.22 65.22
CA SER A 8 24.12 -16.58 64.48
C SER A 8 24.48 -18.06 64.28
N THR A 9 24.45 -18.50 63.01
CA THR A 9 25.71 -18.71 62.28
C THR A 9 25.46 -18.72 60.77
N ILE A 10 26.30 -17.91 60.12
CA ILE A 10 26.44 -17.69 58.69
C ILE A 10 26.86 -18.99 58.00
N ASN A 11 26.19 -19.36 56.91
CA ASN A 11 26.88 -20.02 55.82
C ASN A 11 26.41 -19.46 54.47
N ALA A 12 27.38 -18.86 53.79
CA ALA A 12 27.21 -18.06 52.60
C ALA A 12 26.87 -18.92 51.37
N ARG A 13 25.75 -18.58 50.72
CA ARG A 13 25.59 -18.78 49.28
C ARG A 13 24.66 -17.69 48.72
N LEU A 14 25.26 -16.73 48.01
CA LEU A 14 24.58 -15.85 47.06
C LEU A 14 25.13 -16.20 45.65
N PRO A 15 24.42 -15.93 44.54
CA PRO A 15 23.05 -15.41 44.41
C PRO A 15 22.22 -16.19 43.36
N ASP A 16 20.90 -15.93 43.32
CA ASP A 16 20.24 -15.78 42.01
C ASP A 16 19.23 -14.63 42.14
N PRO A 17 19.51 -13.43 41.61
CA PRO A 17 18.63 -12.29 41.75
C PRO A 17 17.58 -12.32 40.64
N GLN A 18 16.37 -12.72 41.02
CA GLN A 18 15.16 -12.22 40.37
C GLN A 18 15.19 -10.70 40.41
N VAL A 19 15.38 -10.03 39.26
CA VAL A 19 15.03 -8.63 39.08
C VAL A 19 13.91 -8.55 38.05
N TYR A 20 12.70 -8.59 38.57
CA TYR A 20 11.56 -7.91 38.00
C TYR A 20 11.85 -6.41 38.00
N THR A 21 11.94 -5.78 36.83
CA THR A 21 11.60 -4.37 36.65
C THR A 21 10.63 -4.23 35.49
N VAL A 22 9.37 -3.95 35.83
CA VAL A 22 8.40 -3.33 34.94
C VAL A 22 8.47 -1.83 35.20
N VAL A 23 8.52 -1.02 34.14
CA VAL A 23 7.64 0.15 33.87
C VAL A 23 8.22 0.97 32.69
N SER A 24 7.46 0.96 31.58
CA SER A 24 7.19 1.98 30.54
C SER A 24 8.32 2.90 30.02
N SER A 25 8.44 3.22 28.73
CA SER A 25 7.37 3.86 27.94
C SER A 25 7.58 3.75 26.42
N ALA A 26 6.45 3.57 25.74
CA ALA A 26 6.21 3.53 24.31
C ALA A 26 6.80 4.69 23.51
N ARG A 27 7.28 4.40 22.29
CA ARG A 27 7.40 5.41 21.21
C ARG A 27 7.54 4.84 19.77
N SER A 28 6.93 3.71 19.47
CA SER A 28 7.07 3.10 18.13
C SER A 28 5.81 2.49 17.52
N ASN A 29 4.61 2.83 18.01
CA ASN A 29 3.34 2.33 17.45
C ASN A 29 2.42 3.40 16.83
N GLU A 30 2.81 4.66 16.74
CA GLU A 30 1.90 5.73 16.24
C GLU A 30 1.74 5.70 14.70
N ALA A 31 2.76 5.31 13.93
CA ALA A 31 2.68 5.32 12.46
C ALA A 31 1.86 4.16 11.84
N LEU A 32 1.68 3.04 12.56
CA LEU A 32 0.92 1.87 12.08
C LEU A 32 -0.57 1.92 12.46
N SER A 33 -0.90 2.67 13.52
CA SER A 33 -2.27 2.87 13.99
C SER A 33 -3.04 3.85 13.11
N GLU A 34 -2.41 4.95 12.69
CA GLU A 34 -3.06 5.98 11.85
C GLU A 34 -3.46 5.44 10.48
N ASN A 35 -2.60 4.65 9.80
CA ASN A 35 -2.92 4.09 8.49
C ASN A 35 -4.07 3.06 8.55
N SER A 36 -4.12 2.27 9.64
CA SER A 36 -5.18 1.28 9.88
C SER A 36 -6.51 1.95 10.26
N ALA A 37 -6.45 3.02 11.06
CA ALA A 37 -7.61 3.82 11.45
C ALA A 37 -8.18 4.61 10.25
N VAL A 38 -7.32 5.18 9.40
CA VAL A 38 -7.71 5.89 8.17
C VAL A 38 -8.30 4.93 7.13
N SER A 39 -7.72 3.73 6.95
CA SER A 39 -8.31 2.67 6.11
C SER A 39 -9.66 2.19 6.66
N THR A 40 -9.78 2.03 7.98
CA THR A 40 -11.06 1.68 8.64
C THR A 40 -12.10 2.77 8.46
N LEU A 41 -11.71 4.05 8.59
CA LEU A 41 -12.60 5.19 8.38
C LEU A 41 -13.03 5.33 6.91
N ALA A 42 -12.12 5.10 5.95
CA ALA A 42 -12.45 5.09 4.53
C ALA A 42 -13.42 3.95 4.19
N LYS A 43 -13.20 2.75 4.73
CA LYS A 43 -14.12 1.62 4.61
C LYS A 43 -15.47 1.92 5.25
N THR A 44 -15.47 2.59 6.41
CA THR A 44 -16.68 3.01 7.12
C THR A 44 -17.45 4.07 6.34
N LYS A 45 -16.76 5.05 5.75
CA LYS A 45 -17.35 6.07 4.87
C LYS A 45 -17.92 5.46 3.59
N SER A 46 -17.23 4.50 2.98
CA SER A 46 -17.73 3.76 1.83
C SER A 46 -19.01 2.98 2.17
N GLN A 47 -18.98 2.22 3.27
CA GLN A 47 -20.14 1.50 3.81
C GLN A 47 -21.28 2.48 4.14
N GLN A 48 -20.95 3.65 4.68
CA GLN A 48 -21.91 4.71 4.97
C GLN A 48 -22.51 5.32 3.69
N ASN A 49 -21.71 5.58 2.65
CA ASN A 49 -22.21 6.09 1.36
C ASN A 49 -23.12 5.06 0.68
N ALA A 50 -22.73 3.79 0.69
CA ALA A 50 -23.58 2.69 0.22
C ALA A 50 -24.87 2.60 1.06
N ALA A 51 -24.77 2.73 2.38
CA ALA A 51 -25.93 2.77 3.26
C ALA A 51 -26.81 4.01 3.06
N ILE A 52 -26.26 5.17 2.68
CA ILE A 52 -27.02 6.39 2.37
C ILE A 52 -27.78 6.21 1.06
N VAL A 53 -27.14 5.65 0.02
CA VAL A 53 -27.82 5.35 -1.24
C VAL A 53 -28.91 4.31 -1.02
N GLN A 54 -28.63 3.26 -0.25
CA GLN A 54 -29.61 2.23 0.13
C GLN A 54 -30.73 2.83 0.98
N ALA A 55 -30.43 3.66 1.98
CA ALA A 55 -31.43 4.33 2.79
C ALA A 55 -32.26 5.33 1.99
N SER A 56 -31.67 6.01 1.01
CA SER A 56 -32.40 6.90 0.10
C SER A 56 -33.36 6.12 -0.80
N LEU A 57 -32.94 4.93 -1.24
CA LEU A 57 -33.79 3.98 -1.96
C LEU A 57 -34.91 3.46 -1.04
N ASP A 58 -34.58 3.02 0.16
CA ASP A 58 -35.53 2.49 1.15
C ASP A 58 -36.54 3.55 1.60
N VAL A 59 -36.11 4.79 1.84
CA VAL A 59 -36.99 5.93 2.11
C VAL A 59 -37.88 6.22 0.92
N SER A 60 -37.37 6.15 -0.31
CA SER A 60 -38.18 6.33 -1.52
C SER A 60 -39.23 5.22 -1.64
N ILE A 61 -38.89 3.97 -1.33
CA ILE A 61 -39.84 2.84 -1.30
C ILE A 61 -40.87 3.03 -0.17
N GLN A 62 -40.42 3.37 1.04
CA GLN A 62 -41.28 3.50 2.23
C GLN A 62 -42.20 4.73 2.17
N SER A 63 -41.77 5.80 1.50
CA SER A 63 -42.59 6.96 1.17
C SER A 63 -43.52 6.73 -0.03
N LYS A 64 -43.55 5.50 -0.59
CA LYS A 64 -44.27 5.13 -1.81
C LYS A 64 -43.89 5.98 -3.03
N ASN A 65 -42.69 6.55 -3.03
CA ASN A 65 -42.07 7.21 -4.17
C ASN A 65 -41.40 6.19 -5.10
N GLU A 66 -42.17 5.17 -5.47
CA GLU A 66 -41.78 4.07 -6.36
C GLU A 66 -41.15 4.54 -7.68
N PRO A 67 -41.62 5.63 -8.32
CA PRO A 67 -40.97 6.13 -9.54
C PRO A 67 -39.53 6.56 -9.33
N LEU A 68 -39.22 7.22 -8.20
CA LEU A 68 -37.87 7.67 -7.89
C LEU A 68 -36.95 6.48 -7.53
N ALA A 69 -37.48 5.52 -6.77
CA ALA A 69 -36.76 4.28 -6.45
C ALA A 69 -36.41 3.48 -7.72
N LEU A 70 -37.37 3.36 -8.64
CA LEU A 70 -37.18 2.67 -9.92
C LEU A 70 -36.17 3.40 -10.81
N LEU A 71 -36.21 4.74 -10.84
CA LEU A 71 -35.24 5.56 -11.57
C LEU A 71 -33.81 5.33 -11.03
N LEU A 72 -33.62 5.40 -9.71
CA LEU A 72 -32.32 5.22 -9.08
C LEU A 72 -31.76 3.80 -9.33
N LYS A 73 -32.60 2.78 -9.19
CA LYS A 73 -32.22 1.39 -9.50
C LYS A 73 -31.82 1.24 -10.96
N THR A 74 -32.62 1.79 -11.88
CA THR A 74 -32.36 1.70 -13.32
C THR A 74 -31.06 2.40 -13.70
N ALA A 75 -30.77 3.56 -13.09
CA ALA A 75 -29.51 4.28 -13.29
C ALA A 75 -28.31 3.45 -12.80
N ILE A 76 -28.36 2.87 -11.59
CA ILE A 76 -27.28 2.04 -11.04
C ILE A 76 -27.06 0.79 -11.90
N THR A 77 -28.13 0.07 -12.25
CA THR A 77 -28.04 -1.11 -13.12
C THR A 77 -27.47 -0.77 -14.49
N GLY A 78 -27.93 0.33 -15.10
CA GLY A 78 -27.42 0.79 -16.39
C GLY A 78 -25.94 1.14 -16.34
N ILE A 79 -25.50 1.85 -15.30
CA ILE A 79 -24.07 2.18 -15.11
C ILE A 79 -23.25 0.89 -14.88
N ASN A 80 -23.70 -0.04 -14.04
CA ASN A 80 -22.99 -1.31 -13.82
C ASN A 80 -22.87 -2.13 -15.11
N GLU A 81 -23.92 -2.22 -15.93
CA GLU A 81 -23.86 -2.98 -17.19
C GLU A 81 -22.87 -2.33 -18.19
N LEU A 82 -22.79 -1.00 -18.23
CA LEU A 82 -21.79 -0.30 -19.05
C LEU A 82 -20.35 -0.51 -18.56
N LEU A 83 -20.15 -0.62 -17.25
CA LEU A 83 -18.82 -0.79 -16.65
C LEU A 83 -18.39 -2.26 -16.54
N LYS A 84 -19.31 -3.21 -16.75
CA LYS A 84 -19.12 -4.64 -16.49
C LYS A 84 -18.00 -5.30 -17.29
N SER A 85 -17.78 -4.88 -18.54
CA SER A 85 -16.72 -5.44 -19.38
C SER A 85 -15.33 -5.20 -18.79
N GLU A 86 -15.13 -4.05 -18.16
CA GLU A 86 -13.84 -3.62 -17.62
C GLU A 86 -13.70 -3.96 -16.14
N PHE A 87 -14.79 -3.89 -15.38
CA PHE A 87 -14.76 -3.90 -13.91
C PHE A 87 -15.62 -5.00 -13.25
N GLY A 88 -16.31 -5.83 -14.04
CA GLY A 88 -17.16 -6.91 -13.54
C GLY A 88 -18.58 -6.48 -13.13
N VAL A 89 -19.41 -7.45 -12.73
CA VAL A 89 -20.86 -7.28 -12.52
C VAL A 89 -21.25 -6.24 -11.45
N ASP A 90 -20.33 -5.94 -10.53
CA ASP A 90 -20.55 -5.05 -9.39
C ASP A 90 -19.55 -3.88 -9.39
N ALA A 91 -19.25 -3.34 -10.57
CA ALA A 91 -18.25 -2.30 -10.80
C ALA A 91 -18.36 -1.10 -9.84
N ILE A 92 -19.57 -0.57 -9.62
CA ILE A 92 -19.81 0.57 -8.72
C ILE A 92 -19.54 0.19 -7.27
N GLN A 93 -20.00 -0.98 -6.83
CA GLN A 93 -19.80 -1.47 -5.48
C GLN A 93 -18.31 -1.74 -5.22
N ALA A 94 -17.62 -2.35 -6.18
CA ALA A 94 -16.18 -2.56 -6.14
C ALA A 94 -15.44 -1.22 -6.00
N ALA A 95 -15.73 -0.24 -6.86
CA ALA A 95 -15.12 1.09 -6.81
C ALA A 95 -15.41 1.82 -5.49
N ALA A 96 -16.64 1.73 -4.99
CA ALA A 96 -17.02 2.31 -3.70
C ALA A 96 -16.21 1.68 -2.56
N SER A 97 -15.98 0.37 -2.59
CA SER A 97 -15.24 -0.37 -1.56
C SER A 97 -13.71 -0.23 -1.63
N GLN A 98 -13.18 0.45 -2.65
CA GLN A 98 -11.75 0.71 -2.76
C GLN A 98 -11.26 1.73 -1.73
N ASP A 99 -9.99 1.58 -1.33
CA ASP A 99 -9.30 2.57 -0.55
C ASP A 99 -8.94 3.78 -1.42
N ASN A 100 -9.81 4.80 -1.36
CA ASN A 100 -9.66 6.07 -2.06
C ASN A 100 -8.94 7.14 -1.22
N THR A 101 -8.24 6.74 -0.15
CA THR A 101 -7.28 7.62 0.52
C THR A 101 -6.11 7.96 -0.41
N PRO A 102 -5.33 9.01 -0.11
CA PRO A 102 -4.13 9.29 -0.90
C PRO A 102 -3.17 8.10 -0.98
N THR A 103 -2.95 7.40 0.14
CA THR A 103 -2.08 6.22 0.21
C THR A 103 -2.63 5.06 -0.61
N GLY A 104 -3.90 4.70 -0.46
CA GLY A 104 -4.51 3.60 -1.21
C GLY A 104 -4.55 3.86 -2.71
N THR A 105 -4.75 5.12 -3.12
CA THR A 105 -4.72 5.52 -4.52
C THR A 105 -3.30 5.50 -5.08
N ALA A 106 -2.31 6.05 -4.36
CA ALA A 106 -0.91 6.02 -4.77
C ALA A 106 -0.40 4.59 -4.90
N GLY A 107 -0.73 3.70 -3.96
CA GLY A 107 -0.36 2.29 -4.00
C GLY A 107 -0.88 1.57 -5.25
N ARG A 108 -2.13 1.85 -5.66
CA ARG A 108 -2.71 1.30 -6.90
C ARG A 108 -1.97 1.79 -8.14
N ILE A 109 -1.65 3.08 -8.22
CA ILE A 109 -0.90 3.67 -9.34
C ILE A 109 0.49 3.02 -9.44
N LEU A 110 1.22 2.95 -8.32
CA LEU A 110 2.55 2.35 -8.25
C LEU A 110 2.52 0.88 -8.65
N SER A 111 1.58 0.09 -8.11
CA SER A 111 1.44 -1.32 -8.46
C SER A 111 1.16 -1.52 -9.95
N LEU A 112 0.30 -0.70 -10.53
CA LEU A 112 -0.06 -0.81 -11.94
C LEU A 112 1.13 -0.44 -12.83
N SER A 113 1.76 0.72 -12.61
CA SER A 113 2.79 1.23 -13.51
C SER A 113 4.09 0.45 -13.39
N THR A 114 4.54 0.11 -12.18
CA THR A 114 5.81 -0.62 -11.97
C THR A 114 5.70 -2.11 -12.28
N GLY A 115 4.49 -2.68 -12.28
CA GLY A 115 4.23 -4.08 -12.60
C GLY A 115 4.67 -4.51 -14.01
N PHE A 116 4.85 -3.54 -14.93
CA PHE A 116 5.33 -3.80 -16.28
C PHE A 116 6.84 -3.94 -16.40
N PHE A 117 7.61 -3.63 -15.35
CA PHE A 117 9.07 -3.54 -15.46
C PHE A 117 9.74 -4.84 -15.92
N GLU A 118 9.32 -5.98 -15.39
CA GLU A 118 9.90 -7.27 -15.80
C GLU A 118 9.60 -7.62 -17.25
N ALA A 119 8.42 -7.24 -17.76
CA ALA A 119 8.11 -7.39 -19.17
C ALA A 119 8.94 -6.45 -20.05
N PHE A 120 9.11 -5.20 -19.60
CA PHE A 120 9.96 -4.22 -20.28
C PHE A 120 11.40 -4.73 -20.37
N LYS A 121 11.99 -5.19 -19.27
CA LYS A 121 13.35 -5.77 -19.26
C LYS A 121 13.53 -6.91 -20.26
N ARG A 122 12.56 -7.84 -20.36
CA ARG A 122 12.65 -8.96 -21.31
C ARG A 122 12.69 -8.50 -22.76
N ASN A 123 12.06 -7.37 -23.08
CA ASN A 123 12.05 -6.80 -24.43
C ASN A 123 13.30 -5.96 -24.74
N HIS A 124 14.16 -5.72 -23.74
CA HIS A 124 15.40 -4.94 -23.83
C HIS A 124 16.59 -5.74 -23.26
N SER A 125 16.60 -7.06 -23.48
CA SER A 125 17.57 -7.98 -22.85
C SER A 125 19.00 -7.85 -23.37
N ASP A 126 19.18 -7.22 -24.52
CA ASP A 126 20.47 -6.92 -25.17
C ASP A 126 21.08 -5.59 -24.72
N GLU A 127 20.34 -4.79 -23.94
CA GLU A 127 20.78 -3.50 -23.43
C GLU A 127 21.37 -3.58 -22.01
N ASN A 128 22.09 -2.53 -21.58
CA ASN A 128 22.60 -2.46 -20.22
C ASN A 128 21.42 -2.37 -19.21
N PRO A 129 21.38 -3.22 -18.17
CA PRO A 129 20.26 -3.22 -17.22
C PRO A 129 19.99 -1.89 -16.50
N ASN A 130 21.03 -1.09 -16.23
CA ASN A 130 20.87 0.23 -15.62
C ASN A 130 20.21 1.21 -16.59
N ASP A 131 20.60 1.16 -17.87
CA ASP A 131 20.02 2.03 -18.91
C ASP A 131 18.55 1.65 -19.16
N VAL A 132 18.23 0.35 -19.15
CA VAL A 132 16.85 -0.16 -19.27
C VAL A 132 15.99 0.33 -18.11
N LEU A 133 16.49 0.27 -16.88
CA LEU A 133 15.80 0.81 -15.71
C LEU A 133 15.53 2.31 -15.87
N THR A 134 16.54 3.10 -16.24
CA THR A 134 16.37 4.54 -16.44
C THR A 134 15.35 4.85 -17.53
N LYS A 135 15.43 4.19 -18.70
CA LYS A 135 14.44 4.35 -19.79
C LYS A 135 13.02 4.02 -19.35
N PHE A 136 12.84 2.94 -18.60
CA PHE A 136 11.55 2.54 -18.06
C PHE A 136 11.01 3.61 -17.11
N MET A 137 11.83 4.04 -16.15
CA MET A 137 11.42 5.04 -15.15
C MET A 137 11.08 6.38 -15.78
N ASP A 138 11.85 6.84 -16.76
CA ASP A 138 11.56 8.07 -17.51
C ASP A 138 10.20 7.99 -18.22
N THR A 139 9.91 6.84 -18.84
CA THR A 139 8.65 6.60 -19.54
C THR A 139 7.46 6.66 -18.59
N ILE A 140 7.49 5.90 -17.49
CA ILE A 140 6.35 5.85 -16.57
C ILE A 140 6.17 7.15 -15.78
N ARG A 141 7.26 7.85 -15.42
CA ARG A 141 7.20 9.16 -14.75
C ARG A 141 6.59 10.21 -15.68
N SER A 142 7.05 10.28 -16.93
CA SER A 142 6.51 11.22 -17.90
C SER A 142 5.01 10.98 -18.15
N GLY A 143 4.62 9.72 -18.35
CA GLY A 143 3.21 9.34 -18.52
C GLY A 143 2.36 9.71 -17.30
N PHE A 144 2.87 9.44 -16.10
CA PHE A 144 2.19 9.78 -14.85
C PHE A 144 1.99 11.29 -14.68
N GLU A 145 3.04 12.10 -14.81
CA GLU A 145 2.93 13.56 -14.63
C GLU A 145 1.99 14.20 -15.66
N LYS A 146 2.01 13.71 -16.90
CA LYS A 146 1.06 14.14 -17.93
C LYS A 146 -0.38 13.82 -17.52
N GLY A 147 -0.65 12.56 -17.17
CA GLY A 147 -1.99 12.11 -16.76
C GLY A 147 -2.49 12.83 -15.51
N ALA A 148 -1.62 13.05 -14.52
CA ALA A 148 -1.95 13.81 -13.31
C ALA A 148 -2.39 15.23 -13.63
N LYS A 149 -1.65 15.94 -14.50
CA LYS A 149 -1.97 17.29 -14.93
C LYS A 149 -3.30 17.37 -15.69
N GLU A 150 -3.54 16.41 -16.59
CA GLU A 150 -4.79 16.32 -17.35
C GLU A 150 -5.98 16.06 -16.42
N ALA A 151 -5.85 15.12 -15.48
CA ALA A 151 -6.88 14.81 -14.49
C ALA A 151 -7.19 16.02 -13.58
N GLN A 152 -6.17 16.70 -13.07
CA GLN A 152 -6.35 17.95 -12.30
C GLN A 152 -7.05 19.03 -13.14
N GLY A 153 -6.72 19.16 -14.43
CA GLY A 153 -7.38 20.06 -15.36
C GLY A 153 -8.88 19.77 -15.49
N ILE A 154 -9.25 18.51 -15.68
CA ILE A 154 -10.65 18.06 -15.76
C ILE A 154 -11.39 18.40 -14.46
N LEU A 155 -10.83 18.02 -13.30
CA LEU A 155 -11.46 18.26 -12.00
C LEU A 155 -11.63 19.76 -11.70
N LYS A 156 -10.67 20.59 -12.14
CA LYS A 156 -10.77 22.05 -12.05
C LYS A 156 -11.90 22.58 -12.93
N SER A 157 -12.00 22.13 -14.19
CA SER A 157 -13.09 22.52 -15.11
C SER A 157 -14.47 22.09 -14.64
N LEU A 158 -14.56 20.97 -13.90
CA LEU A 158 -15.79 20.51 -13.25
C LEU A 158 -16.14 21.30 -11.98
N GLY A 159 -15.27 22.21 -11.51
CA GLY A 159 -15.50 23.01 -10.31
C GLY A 159 -15.42 22.23 -9.00
N VAL A 160 -14.91 20.99 -9.02
CA VAL A 160 -14.83 20.10 -7.84
C VAL A 160 -13.45 20.15 -7.16
N LEU A 161 -12.47 20.80 -7.79
CA LEU A 161 -11.11 20.87 -7.28
C LEU A 161 -10.96 21.97 -6.23
N GLY A 162 -11.31 21.66 -4.98
CA GLY A 162 -11.16 22.56 -3.84
C GLY A 162 -11.12 21.82 -2.50
N GLY A 163 -10.72 22.54 -1.44
CA GLY A 163 -10.65 22.00 -0.07
C GLY A 163 -9.88 20.68 0.03
N ASP A 164 -10.46 19.71 0.73
CA ASP A 164 -9.87 18.40 0.97
C ASP A 164 -9.56 17.62 -0.32
N ILE A 165 -10.29 17.85 -1.42
CA ILE A 165 -10.06 17.17 -2.70
C ILE A 165 -8.71 17.59 -3.27
N ALA A 166 -8.40 18.88 -3.28
CA ALA A 166 -7.13 19.39 -3.77
C ALA A 166 -5.96 18.86 -2.92
N SER A 167 -6.07 18.95 -1.59
CA SER A 167 -5.06 18.45 -0.65
C SER A 167 -4.80 16.94 -0.79
N ASN A 168 -5.86 16.14 -0.91
CA ASN A 168 -5.74 14.69 -1.08
C ASN A 168 -5.11 14.30 -2.42
N ILE A 169 -5.41 15.05 -3.49
CA ILE A 169 -4.75 14.86 -4.79
C ILE A 169 -3.27 15.16 -4.67
N ASP A 170 -2.90 16.32 -4.11
CA ASP A 170 -1.49 16.71 -3.96
C ASP A 170 -0.71 15.66 -3.16
N LYS A 171 -1.29 15.15 -2.06
CA LYS A 171 -0.71 14.07 -1.27
C LYS A 171 -0.58 12.76 -2.05
N THR A 172 -1.57 12.42 -2.88
CA THR A 172 -1.50 11.23 -3.75
C THR A 172 -0.33 11.37 -4.72
N LEU A 173 -0.18 12.53 -5.36
CA LEU A 173 0.88 12.78 -6.33
C LEU A 173 2.27 12.74 -5.69
N GLU A 174 2.43 13.31 -4.50
CA GLU A 174 3.65 13.24 -3.72
C GLU A 174 4.04 11.79 -3.40
N LEU A 175 3.09 10.99 -2.91
CA LEU A 175 3.33 9.58 -2.58
C LEU A 175 3.71 8.74 -3.81
N VAL A 176 3.10 8.99 -4.97
CA VAL A 176 3.49 8.30 -6.21
C VAL A 176 4.90 8.69 -6.64
N ARG A 177 5.25 9.98 -6.61
CA ARG A 177 6.60 10.44 -6.95
C ARG A 177 7.64 9.80 -6.05
N GLN A 178 7.39 9.77 -4.74
CA GLN A 178 8.28 9.12 -3.79
C GLN A 178 8.37 7.61 -4.05
N GLY A 179 7.24 6.93 -4.27
CA GLY A 179 7.24 5.51 -4.58
C GLY A 179 8.00 5.15 -5.86
N TYR A 180 8.06 6.04 -6.86
CA TYR A 180 8.91 5.86 -8.03
C TYR A 180 10.40 6.03 -7.73
N ILE A 181 10.78 6.92 -6.81
CA ILE A 181 12.16 7.03 -6.35
C ILE A 181 12.55 5.74 -5.62
N ASP A 182 11.74 5.32 -4.64
CA ASP A 182 11.99 4.13 -3.83
C ASP A 182 12.08 2.87 -4.69
N PHE A 183 11.20 2.71 -5.68
CA PHE A 183 11.23 1.60 -6.62
C PHE A 183 12.52 1.59 -7.44
N GLU A 184 12.92 2.72 -8.02
CA GLU A 184 14.14 2.81 -8.82
C GLU A 184 15.39 2.47 -7.99
N ASP A 185 15.49 3.02 -6.77
CA ASP A 185 16.60 2.76 -5.87
C ASP A 185 16.69 1.29 -5.46
N ALA A 186 15.54 0.65 -5.19
CA ALA A 186 15.46 -0.77 -4.89
C ALA A 186 15.93 -1.64 -6.07
N GLN A 187 15.51 -1.30 -7.30
CA GLN A 187 15.94 -2.02 -8.50
C GLN A 187 17.42 -1.82 -8.78
N ARG A 188 17.92 -0.58 -8.68
CA ARG A 188 19.33 -0.25 -8.87
C ARG A 188 20.22 -0.99 -7.88
N SER A 189 19.82 -1.04 -6.61
CA SER A 189 20.49 -1.82 -5.56
C SER A 189 20.49 -3.32 -5.87
N SER A 190 19.39 -3.85 -6.43
CA SER A 190 19.30 -5.25 -6.85
C SER A 190 20.28 -5.56 -7.98
N LEU A 191 20.35 -4.70 -9.00
CA LEU A 191 21.27 -4.85 -10.13
C LEU A 191 22.74 -4.86 -9.68
N LEU A 192 23.12 -3.97 -8.75
CA LEU A 192 24.47 -3.91 -8.16
C LEU A 192 24.83 -5.19 -7.38
N ARG A 193 23.87 -5.80 -6.69
CA ARG A 193 24.10 -7.10 -6.01
C ARG A 193 24.31 -8.23 -7.01
N THR A 194 23.53 -8.25 -8.10
CA THR A 194 23.67 -9.28 -9.14
C THR A 194 24.98 -9.17 -9.93
N SER A 195 25.55 -7.96 -10.08
CA SER A 195 26.86 -7.78 -10.71
C SER A 195 28.03 -8.17 -9.81
N ASN A 196 27.90 -7.98 -8.48
CA ASN A 196 28.96 -8.28 -7.51
C ASN A 196 28.92 -9.72 -6.98
N GLY A 197 27.80 -10.42 -7.15
CA GLY A 197 27.63 -11.83 -6.81
C GLY A 197 27.64 -12.73 -8.05
N SER A 198 28.78 -12.88 -8.70
CA SER A 198 28.96 -13.98 -9.66
C SER A 198 28.92 -15.32 -8.89
N PRO A 199 28.11 -16.32 -9.29
CA PRO A 199 28.19 -17.63 -8.67
C PRO A 199 29.54 -18.25 -9.02
N ALA A 200 30.34 -18.56 -7.99
CA ALA A 200 31.47 -19.45 -8.14
C ALA A 200 31.01 -20.75 -8.81
N ASP A 201 31.62 -21.04 -9.95
CA ASP A 201 31.46 -22.26 -10.73
C ASP A 201 31.53 -23.53 -9.84
N PRO A 202 30.48 -24.39 -9.79
CA PRO A 202 30.53 -25.63 -9.04
C PRO A 202 31.20 -26.78 -9.84
N GLN A 203 32.18 -26.50 -10.70
CA GLN A 203 32.99 -27.53 -11.38
C GLN A 203 34.51 -27.30 -11.30
N ALA A 204 35.04 -27.06 -10.12
CA ALA A 204 36.44 -27.40 -9.84
C ALA A 204 36.53 -28.91 -9.54
N LYS A 205 36.79 -29.73 -10.57
CA LYS A 205 37.17 -31.15 -10.41
C LYS A 205 38.37 -31.26 -9.46
N PRO A 206 38.42 -32.23 -8.54
CA PRO A 206 39.58 -32.41 -7.69
C PRO A 206 40.75 -32.91 -8.54
N VAL A 207 41.84 -32.16 -8.55
CA VAL A 207 43.14 -32.61 -9.07
C VAL A 207 43.62 -33.74 -8.16
N SER A 208 43.57 -34.98 -8.66
CA SER A 208 44.28 -36.10 -8.07
C SER A 208 45.77 -35.95 -8.33
N THR A 209 46.52 -35.45 -7.34
CA THR A 209 47.96 -35.63 -7.29
C THR A 209 48.25 -37.00 -6.68
N GLN A 210 48.33 -38.02 -7.54
CA GLN A 210 49.32 -39.07 -7.31
C GLN A 210 50.69 -38.50 -7.71
N ILE A 211 51.72 -38.87 -6.95
CA ILE A 211 52.82 -39.75 -7.39
C ILE A 211 53.96 -39.58 -6.37
N GLN A 212 54.13 -40.67 -5.60
CA GLN A 212 55.38 -41.39 -5.32
C GLN A 212 56.53 -40.69 -4.59
#